data_AF-A0A850YCH5-F1
#
_entry.id   AF-A0A850YCH5-F1
#
_cell.length_a   1.000
_cell.length_b   1.000
_cell.length_c   1.000
_cell.angle_alpha   90.00
_cell.angle_beta   90.00
_cell.angle_gamma   90.00
#
_symmetry.space_group_name_H-M   'P 1'
#
loop_
_entity.id
_entity.type
_entity.pdbx_description
1 polymer ?
#
loop_
_entity_poly.entity_id
_entity_poly.type
_entity_poly.pdbx_seq_one_letter_code
_entity_poly.pdbx_strand_id
1 'polypeptide(L)'
;RADCGNRGSALLMPWDQDELEFLNESLQKPTRQFWIGLSVPVAGTGWMWENGSDLDQKQFQLDLGKQRGACGTLKGNGISRQTCNTRLQWICQKESAGI
;
A
#
# COMPACT_ATOMS: atom_id res chain seq x y z
N ARG A 1 3.82 9.06 -4.69
CA ARG A 1 2.61 9.25 -5.51
C ARG A 1 2.94 9.86 -6.88
N ALA A 2 3.44 11.11 -6.94
CA ALA A 2 3.75 11.79 -8.21
C ALA A 2 4.71 11.00 -9.12
N ASP A 3 5.73 10.35 -8.57
CA ASP A 3 6.68 9.53 -9.34
C ASP A 3 6.05 8.37 -10.10
N CYS A 4 5.11 7.63 -9.49
CA CYS A 4 4.39 6.56 -10.19
C CYS A 4 3.46 7.18 -11.25
N GLY A 5 2.73 8.25 -10.89
CA GLY A 5 1.86 8.95 -11.82
C GLY A 5 2.58 9.42 -13.09
N ASN A 6 3.78 9.98 -12.94
CA ASN A 6 4.62 10.42 -14.07
C ASN A 6 5.08 9.26 -14.99
N ARG A 7 5.03 8.02 -14.52
CA ARG A 7 5.37 6.81 -15.30
C ARG A 7 4.13 6.12 -15.89
N GLY A 8 2.95 6.75 -15.76
CA GLY A 8 1.67 6.14 -16.11
C GLY A 8 1.38 4.91 -15.27
N SER A 9 1.75 4.94 -13.98
CA SER A 9 1.53 3.88 -13.01
C SER A 9 0.94 4.43 -11.71
N ALA A 10 0.42 3.57 -10.86
CA ALA A 10 -0.09 3.91 -9.54
C ALA A 10 0.87 3.40 -8.46
N LEU A 11 0.73 3.88 -7.22
CA LEU A 11 1.35 3.18 -6.09
C LEU A 11 0.73 1.78 -5.97
N LEU A 12 1.50 0.83 -5.43
CA LEU A 12 1.04 -0.55 -5.22
C LEU A 12 -0.23 -0.58 -4.36
N MET A 13 -1.27 -1.27 -4.83
CA MET A 13 -2.56 -1.48 -4.19
C MET A 13 -2.92 -2.94 -4.40
N PRO A 14 -2.47 -3.85 -3.53
CA PRO A 14 -2.90 -5.24 -3.59
C PRO A 14 -4.41 -5.34 -3.43
N TRP A 15 -5.04 -6.19 -4.24
CA TRP A 15 -6.48 -6.39 -4.28
C TRP A 15 -6.97 -7.37 -3.21
N ASP A 16 -6.13 -8.34 -2.85
CA ASP A 16 -6.44 -9.36 -1.85
C ASP A 16 -5.18 -9.86 -1.12
N GLN A 17 -5.41 -10.76 -0.17
CA GLN A 17 -4.35 -11.37 0.63
C GLN A 17 -3.40 -12.23 -0.22
N ASP A 18 -3.90 -12.90 -1.26
CA ASP A 18 -3.09 -13.79 -2.10
C ASP A 18 -2.08 -12.97 -2.93
N GLU A 19 -2.51 -11.84 -3.50
CA GLU A 19 -1.63 -10.91 -4.19
C GLU A 19 -0.61 -10.28 -3.23
N LEU A 20 -1.04 -9.91 -2.01
CA LEU A 20 -0.14 -9.40 -0.98
C LEU A 20 0.95 -10.43 -0.62
N GLU A 21 0.59 -11.70 -0.47
CA GLU A 21 1.52 -12.80 -0.21
C GLU A 21 2.46 -13.02 -1.39
N PHE A 22 1.94 -13.06 -2.62
CA PHE A 22 2.74 -13.16 -3.83
C PHE A 22 3.76 -12.01 -3.95
N LEU A 23 3.35 -10.78 -3.66
CA LEU A 23 4.23 -9.61 -3.65
C LEU A 23 5.32 -9.74 -2.59
N ASN A 24 4.98 -10.21 -1.38
CA ASN A 24 5.97 -10.43 -0.33
C ASN A 24 6.98 -11.50 -0.70
N GLU A 25 6.55 -12.60 -1.32
CA GLU A 25 7.44 -13.66 -1.80
C GLU A 25 8.33 -13.16 -2.95
N SER A 26 7.76 -12.45 -3.92
CA SER A 26 8.47 -11.87 -5.06
C SER A 26 9.52 -10.85 -4.63
N LEU A 27 9.23 -10.08 -3.58
CA LEU A 27 10.15 -9.11 -2.98
C LEU A 27 11.12 -9.74 -1.97
N GLN A 28 11.12 -11.08 -1.83
CA GLN A 28 11.96 -11.86 -0.92
C GLN A 28 11.82 -11.41 0.54
N LYS A 29 10.57 -11.25 1.00
CA LYS A 29 10.20 -10.86 2.37
C LYS A 29 11.00 -9.64 2.85
N PRO A 30 10.76 -8.47 2.24
CA PRO A 30 11.60 -7.31 2.44
C PRO A 30 11.66 -6.90 3.91
N THR A 31 12.88 -6.76 4.44
CA THR A 31 13.12 -6.25 5.80
C THR A 31 12.88 -4.74 5.90
N ARG A 32 12.99 -4.04 4.75
CA ARG A 32 12.74 -2.61 4.60
C ARG A 32 11.26 -2.34 4.35
N GLN A 33 10.83 -1.13 4.70
CA GLN A 33 9.47 -0.64 4.46
C GLN A 33 9.40 0.07 3.11
N PHE A 34 8.36 -0.23 2.34
CA PHE A 34 8.10 0.43 1.08
C PHE A 34 6.74 1.11 1.10
N TRP A 35 6.64 2.34 0.60
CA TRP A 35 5.36 3.02 0.44
C TRP A 35 4.48 2.29 -0.58
N ILE A 36 3.23 2.08 -0.19
CA ILE A 36 2.14 1.57 -1.03
C ILE A 36 1.04 2.62 -1.14
N GLY A 37 0.04 2.37 -1.96
CA GLY A 37 -1.07 3.27 -2.26
C GLY A 37 -2.11 3.37 -1.15
N LEU A 38 -1.72 3.19 0.10
CA LEU A 38 -2.61 3.14 1.24
C LEU A 38 -2.38 4.35 2.15
N SER A 39 -3.44 5.07 2.52
CA SER A 39 -3.33 6.19 3.46
C SER A 39 -4.60 6.39 4.27
N VAL A 40 -4.49 7.06 5.42
CA VAL A 40 -5.64 7.57 6.17
C VAL A 40 -5.71 9.08 5.95
N PRO A 41 -6.68 9.57 5.16
CA PRO A 41 -6.85 11.00 4.94
C PRO A 41 -7.01 11.74 6.28
N VAL A 42 -6.50 12.97 6.37
CA VAL A 42 -6.60 13.79 7.60
C VAL A 42 -8.07 14.02 8.00
N ALA A 43 -8.95 14.19 7.01
CA ALA A 43 -10.39 14.31 7.21
C ALA A 43 -11.12 12.96 7.32
N GLY A 44 -10.41 11.85 7.08
CA GLY A 44 -10.97 10.50 7.04
C GLY A 44 -11.06 9.82 8.40
N THR A 45 -11.83 8.73 8.44
CA THR A 45 -11.98 7.86 9.62
C THR A 45 -11.38 6.46 9.40
N GLY A 46 -10.87 6.18 8.20
CA GLY A 46 -10.42 4.86 7.79
C GLY A 46 -9.31 4.90 6.73
N TRP A 47 -8.77 3.71 6.48
CA TRP A 47 -7.75 3.46 5.47
C TRP A 47 -8.37 3.43 4.08
N MET A 48 -7.77 4.20 3.18
CA MET A 48 -8.24 4.39 1.82
C MET A 48 -7.09 4.19 0.82
N TRP A 49 -7.40 3.49 -0.26
CA TRP A 49 -6.51 3.27 -1.38
C TRP A 49 -6.47 4.48 -2.32
N GLU A 50 -5.46 4.56 -3.20
CA GLU A 50 -5.32 5.68 -4.15
C GLU A 50 -6.51 5.81 -5.10
N ASN A 51 -7.21 4.70 -5.39
CA ASN A 51 -8.40 4.66 -6.23
C ASN A 51 -9.69 5.12 -5.51
N GLY A 52 -9.60 5.47 -4.21
CA GLY A 52 -10.74 5.89 -3.40
C GLY A 52 -11.50 4.75 -2.71
N SER A 53 -11.09 3.50 -2.92
CA SER A 53 -11.69 2.34 -2.23
C SER A 53 -11.20 2.25 -0.79
N ASP A 54 -12.07 1.78 0.11
CA ASP A 54 -11.69 1.51 1.49
C ASP A 54 -10.88 0.19 1.59
N LEU A 55 -9.97 0.12 2.56
CA LEU A 55 -9.27 -1.11 2.89
C LEU A 55 -10.17 -2.06 3.69
N ASP A 56 -10.40 -3.26 3.15
CA ASP A 56 -11.01 -4.34 3.92
C ASP A 56 -9.95 -5.05 4.80
N GLN A 57 -9.79 -4.56 6.03
CA GLN A 57 -8.86 -5.14 6.99
C GLN A 57 -9.12 -6.63 7.29
N LYS A 58 -10.36 -7.12 7.11
CA LYS A 58 -10.68 -8.54 7.32
C LYS A 58 -10.14 -9.39 6.18
N GLN A 59 -10.25 -8.90 4.95
CA GLN A 59 -9.73 -9.57 3.75
C GLN A 59 -8.22 -9.79 3.85
N PHE A 60 -7.49 -8.79 4.33
CA PHE A 60 -6.04 -8.87 4.51
C PHE A 60 -5.60 -9.48 5.86
N GLN A 61 -6.55 -9.81 6.75
CA GLN A 61 -6.27 -10.33 8.09
C GLN A 61 -5.32 -9.42 8.91
N LEU A 62 -5.48 -8.10 8.78
CA LEU A 62 -4.66 -7.09 9.44
C LEU A 62 -5.48 -6.32 10.49
N ASP A 63 -4.83 -5.89 11.57
CA ASP A 63 -5.37 -4.87 12.47
C ASP A 63 -4.54 -3.60 12.37
N LEU A 64 -4.93 -2.74 11.42
CA LEU A 64 -4.34 -1.43 11.24
C LEU A 64 -5.21 -0.41 11.97
N GLY A 65 -4.79 -0.06 13.19
CA GLY A 65 -5.45 0.97 13.99
C GLY A 65 -5.73 2.27 13.20
N LYS A 66 -6.79 2.99 13.58
CA LYS A 66 -7.35 4.13 12.83
C LYS A 66 -6.66 5.45 13.17
N GLN A 67 -5.39 5.61 12.80
CA GLN A 67 -4.65 6.86 13.01
C GLN A 67 -4.76 7.77 11.79
N ARG A 68 -5.36 8.95 11.97
CA ARG A 68 -5.45 9.99 10.94
C ARG A 68 -4.08 10.48 10.51
N GLY A 69 -3.89 10.72 9.22
CA GLY A 69 -2.62 11.20 8.67
C GLY A 69 -1.52 10.14 8.65
N ALA A 70 -1.86 8.87 8.78
CA ALA A 70 -0.93 7.76 8.60
C ALA A 70 -0.90 7.30 7.14
N CYS A 71 0.23 6.75 6.72
CA CYS A 71 0.42 6.12 5.42
C CYS A 71 0.78 4.65 5.61
N GLY A 72 0.38 3.81 4.66
CA GLY A 72 0.63 2.38 4.68
C GLY A 72 1.96 2.03 4.00
N THR A 73 2.69 1.10 4.59
CA THR A 73 3.92 0.55 4.03
C THR A 73 3.83 -0.97 3.94
N LEU A 74 4.47 -1.55 2.93
CA LEU A 74 4.71 -2.98 2.86
C LEU A 74 5.97 -3.32 3.65
N LYS A 75 5.90 -4.33 4.54
CA LYS A 75 7.04 -4.83 5.32
C LYS A 75 6.87 -6.31 5.66
N GLY A 76 7.87 -7.13 5.33
CA GLY A 76 7.87 -8.55 5.68
C GLY A 76 6.73 -9.30 5.01
N ASN A 77 5.73 -9.71 5.81
CA ASN A 77 4.58 -10.50 5.36
C ASN A 77 3.26 -9.69 5.29
N GLY A 78 3.31 -8.35 5.37
CA GLY A 78 2.07 -7.59 5.32
C GLY A 78 2.22 -6.08 5.29
N ILE A 79 1.11 -5.42 5.55
CA ILE A 79 1.02 -3.96 5.55
C ILE A 79 1.21 -3.45 6.99
N SER A 80 1.97 -2.37 7.12
CA SER A 80 2.25 -1.67 8.37
C SER A 80 1.89 -0.20 8.25
N ARG A 81 1.57 0.43 9.38
CA ARG A 81 1.35 1.89 9.43
C ARG A 81 2.68 2.63 9.63
N GLN A 82 2.83 3.78 8.98
CA GLN A 82 3.98 4.64 9.12
C GLN A 82 3.61 6.12 8.97
N THR A 83 4.41 7.01 9.56
CA THR A 83 4.25 8.46 9.38
C THR A 83 4.57 8.85 7.94
N CYS A 84 3.65 9.52 7.24
CA CYS A 84 3.79 9.87 5.81
C CYS A 84 5.05 10.67 5.46
N ASN A 85 5.66 11.36 6.44
CA ASN A 85 6.86 12.18 6.25
C ASN A 85 8.18 11.37 6.30
N THR A 86 8.13 10.06 6.52
CA THR A 86 9.33 9.22 6.55
C THR A 86 9.87 9.00 5.13
N ARG A 87 11.19 9.16 4.97
CA ARG A 87 11.87 8.90 3.69
C ARG A 87 12.02 7.39 3.45
N LEU A 88 11.06 6.81 2.73
CA LEU A 88 11.09 5.42 2.26
C LEU A 88 10.99 5.38 0.74
N GLN A 89 11.45 4.27 0.16
CA GLN A 89 11.21 3.97 -1.25
C GLN A 89 9.75 3.55 -1.45
N TRP A 90 9.24 3.62 -2.68
CA TRP A 90 7.87 3.25 -3.03
C TRP A 90 7.87 2.16 -4.11
N ILE A 91 6.79 1.37 -4.12
CA ILE A 91 6.55 0.39 -5.18
C ILE A 91 5.42 0.93 -6.06
N CYS A 92 5.65 0.96 -7.37
CA CYS A 92 4.64 1.32 -8.35
C CYS A 92 4.06 0.07 -8.99
N GLN A 93 2.75 0.03 -9.19
CA GLN A 93 2.06 -0.98 -9.98
C GLN A 93 1.53 -0.37 -11.27
N LYS A 94 1.56 -1.14 -12.35
CA LYS A 94 0.99 -0.77 -13.63
C LYS A 94 0.26 -1.98 -14.19
N GLU A 95 -0.97 -1.77 -14.66
CA GLU A 95 -1.67 -2.82 -15.37
C GLU A 95 -0.90 -3.15 -16.65
N SER A 96 -0.64 -4.43 -16.86
CA SER A 96 -0.18 -4.89 -18.17
C SER A 96 -1.34 -4.65 -19.14
N ALA A 97 -1.11 -3.87 -20.19
CA ALA A 97 -2.00 -3.84 -21.34
C ALA A 97 -2.03 -5.27 -21.91
N GLY A 98 -3.07 -6.03 -21.57
CA GLY A 98 -3.33 -7.32 -22.20
C GLY A 98 -3.43 -7.10 -23.69
N ILE A 99 -2.61 -7.84 -24.44
CA ILE A 99 -2.71 -7.98 -25.89
C ILE A 99 -3.88 -8.90 -26.20
#